data_AF-A0A918CXJ1-F1
#
_entry.id   AF-A0A918CXJ1-F1
#
_cell.length_a   1.000
_cell.length_b   1.000
_cell.length_c   1.000
_cell.angle_alpha   90.00
_cell.angle_beta   90.00
_cell.angle_gamma   90.00
#
_symmetry.space_group_name_H-M   'P 1'
#
loop_
_entity.id
_entity.type
_entity.pdbx_description
1 polymer ?
#
loop_
_entity_poly.entity_id
_entity_poly.type
_entity_poly.pdbx_seq_one_letter_code
_entity_poly.pdbx_strand_id
1 'polypeptide(L)'
;MASDQAAQLSLEKAWPADLPAHDEHELLTAGRALLRADATGVGRAQWPGLFPDAGQAVAPAFSTARFRVQAAIARRDGSPDKAVVHLVWAGTDRGGTFTDLRITEWHFKRTASQRGASTWTPQPRT
;
A
#
# COMPACT_ATOMS: atom_id res chain seq x y z
N MET A 1 16.37 -9.74 -0.50
CA MET A 1 15.84 -10.93 -1.23
C MET A 1 15.54 -12.10 -0.29
N ALA A 2 16.53 -12.75 0.35
CA ALA A 2 16.23 -13.88 1.28
C ALA A 2 15.37 -13.47 2.50
N SER A 3 15.59 -12.27 3.05
CA SER A 3 14.79 -11.72 4.15
C SER A 3 13.37 -11.30 3.72
N ASP A 4 13.22 -10.74 2.51
CA ASP A 4 11.91 -10.29 2.02
C ASP A 4 11.00 -11.47 1.70
N GLN A 5 11.54 -12.55 1.12
CA GLN A 5 10.79 -13.79 0.90
C GLN A 5 10.37 -14.45 2.22
N ALA A 6 11.24 -14.46 3.23
CA ALA A 6 10.89 -14.95 4.55
C ALA A 6 9.79 -14.10 5.21
N ALA A 7 9.83 -12.78 5.05
CA ALA A 7 8.78 -11.87 5.53
C ALA A 7 7.45 -12.14 4.82
N GLN A 8 7.47 -12.29 3.48
CA GLN A 8 6.28 -12.60 2.69
C GLN A 8 5.65 -13.93 3.11
N LEU A 9 6.46 -15.00 3.22
CA LEU A 9 5.97 -16.32 3.64
C LEU A 9 5.39 -16.30 5.06
N SER A 10 6.01 -15.55 5.97
CA SER A 10 5.49 -15.40 7.34
C SER A 10 4.15 -14.67 7.33
N LEU A 11 4.01 -13.64 6.49
CA LEU A 11 2.78 -12.86 6.31
C LEU A 11 1.65 -13.74 5.74
N GLU A 12 1.93 -14.52 4.70
CA GLU A 12 0.98 -15.45 4.08
C GLU A 12 0.56 -16.58 5.01
N LYS A 13 1.47 -17.13 5.82
CA LYS A 13 1.14 -18.16 6.80
C LYS A 13 0.23 -17.66 7.92
N ALA A 14 0.41 -16.39 8.32
CA ALA A 14 -0.43 -15.78 9.35
C ALA A 14 -1.85 -15.50 8.85
N TRP A 15 -2.03 -15.28 7.54
CA TRP A 15 -3.32 -14.91 6.96
C TRP A 15 -3.61 -15.65 5.63
N PRO A 16 -4.57 -16.59 5.61
CA PRO A 16 -4.97 -17.26 4.36
C PRO A 16 -5.60 -16.29 3.36
N ALA A 17 -5.56 -16.62 2.07
CA ALA A 17 -6.13 -15.82 0.99
C ALA A 17 -7.68 -15.87 1.00
N ASP A 18 -8.32 -14.71 0.94
CA ASP A 18 -9.78 -14.53 1.06
C ASP A 18 -10.38 -13.57 0.00
N LEU A 19 -9.56 -13.18 -0.98
CA LEU A 19 -9.91 -12.35 -2.13
C LEU A 19 -9.71 -13.12 -3.44
N PRO A 20 -10.48 -12.81 -4.49
CA PRO A 20 -10.16 -13.27 -5.85
C PRO A 20 -8.77 -12.80 -6.27
N ALA A 21 -8.00 -13.66 -6.96
CA ALA A 21 -6.61 -13.37 -7.33
C ALA A 21 -6.43 -12.08 -8.14
N HIS A 22 -7.40 -11.73 -8.99
CA HIS A 22 -7.39 -10.47 -9.73
C HIS A 22 -7.49 -9.26 -8.78
N ASP A 23 -8.44 -9.28 -7.84
CA ASP A 23 -8.61 -8.20 -6.86
C ASP A 23 -7.38 -8.08 -5.95
N GLU A 24 -6.84 -9.21 -5.48
CA GLU A 24 -5.62 -9.24 -4.67
C GLU A 24 -4.44 -8.59 -5.44
N HIS A 25 -4.27 -8.93 -6.71
CA HIS A 25 -3.20 -8.34 -7.54
C HIS A 25 -3.38 -6.81 -7.74
N GLU A 26 -4.60 -6.36 -8.02
CA GLU A 26 -4.94 -4.94 -8.17
C GLU A 26 -4.65 -4.17 -6.87
N LEU A 27 -5.14 -4.68 -5.74
CA LEU A 27 -4.98 -4.08 -4.42
C LEU A 27 -3.52 -4.03 -3.99
N LEU A 28 -2.74 -5.09 -4.21
CA LEU A 28 -1.31 -5.12 -3.90
C LEU A 28 -0.52 -4.11 -4.73
N THR A 29 -0.87 -3.97 -6.02
CA THR A 29 -0.25 -2.98 -6.91
C THR A 29 -0.57 -1.56 -6.44
N ALA A 30 -1.85 -1.27 -6.18
CA ALA A 30 -2.29 0.03 -5.70
C ALA A 30 -1.70 0.38 -4.31
N GLY A 31 -1.72 -0.56 -3.36
CA GLY A 31 -1.21 -0.37 -2.00
C GLY A 31 0.29 -0.10 -1.96
N ARG A 32 1.08 -0.80 -2.78
CA ARG A 32 2.53 -0.53 -2.93
C ARG A 32 2.79 0.87 -3.50
N ALA A 33 2.03 1.26 -4.52
CA ALA A 33 2.17 2.58 -5.14
C ALA A 33 1.77 3.71 -4.18
N LEU A 34 0.67 3.55 -3.44
CA LEU A 34 0.22 4.48 -2.40
C LEU A 34 1.24 4.64 -1.28
N LEU A 35 1.77 3.54 -0.75
CA LEU A 35 2.78 3.59 0.31
C LEU A 35 4.05 4.31 -0.16
N ARG A 36 4.48 4.09 -1.41
CA ARG A 36 5.61 4.82 -1.99
C ARG A 36 5.31 6.32 -2.11
N ALA A 37 4.12 6.68 -2.56
CA ALA A 37 3.70 8.08 -2.68
C ALA A 37 3.58 8.77 -1.32
N ASP A 38 3.08 8.08 -0.31
CA ASP A 38 3.02 8.56 1.06
C ASP A 38 4.42 8.84 1.62
N ALA A 39 5.32 7.84 1.55
CA ALA A 39 6.65 7.92 2.14
C ALA A 39 7.62 8.87 1.39
N THR A 40 7.50 8.95 0.06
CA THR A 40 8.49 9.65 -0.78
C THR A 40 7.95 10.88 -1.50
N GLY A 41 6.64 11.10 -1.50
CA GLY A 41 5.99 12.15 -2.29
C GLY A 41 5.81 11.81 -3.78
N VAL A 42 6.56 10.85 -4.32
CA VAL A 42 6.51 10.48 -5.74
C VAL A 42 5.21 9.76 -6.07
N GLY A 43 4.44 10.31 -7.01
CA GLY A 43 3.18 9.72 -7.49
C GLY A 43 1.93 10.21 -6.76
N ARG A 44 2.04 11.08 -5.75
CA ARG A 44 0.87 11.62 -5.01
C ARG A 44 -0.22 12.23 -5.91
N ALA A 45 0.18 12.78 -7.06
CA ALA A 45 -0.74 13.32 -8.07
C ALA A 45 -1.76 12.30 -8.62
N GLN A 46 -1.51 10.99 -8.49
CA GLN A 46 -2.46 9.95 -8.88
C GLN A 46 -3.62 9.80 -7.87
N TRP A 47 -3.48 10.32 -6.65
CA TRP A 47 -4.47 10.23 -5.58
C TRP A 47 -4.75 11.59 -4.94
N PRO A 48 -5.29 12.56 -5.69
CA PRO A 48 -5.53 13.91 -5.18
C PRO A 48 -6.49 13.95 -3.98
N GLY A 49 -7.42 12.99 -3.88
CA GLY A 49 -8.32 12.87 -2.73
C GLY A 49 -7.65 12.40 -1.44
N LEU A 50 -6.47 11.80 -1.51
CA LEU A 50 -5.67 11.40 -0.35
C LEU A 50 -4.52 12.36 -0.07
N PHE A 51 -3.99 12.99 -1.11
CA PHE A 51 -2.88 13.92 -1.04
C PHE A 51 -3.31 15.26 -1.66
N PRO A 52 -4.10 16.09 -0.95
CA PRO A 52 -4.62 17.34 -1.49
C PRO A 52 -3.49 18.32 -1.87
N ASP A 53 -2.35 18.25 -1.16
CA ASP A 53 -1.18 19.08 -1.40
C ASP A 53 -0.21 18.50 -2.45
N ALA A 54 -0.65 17.54 -3.28
CA ALA A 54 0.21 16.88 -4.27
C ALA A 54 0.85 17.83 -5.31
N GLY A 55 0.34 19.06 -5.45
CA GLY A 55 0.91 20.11 -6.29
C GLY A 55 2.03 20.93 -5.63
N GLN A 56 2.26 20.75 -4.32
CA GLN A 56 3.34 21.41 -3.59
C GLN A 56 4.58 20.52 -3.54
N ALA A 57 5.76 21.10 -3.78
CA ALA A 57 7.02 20.40 -3.65
C ALA A 57 7.32 20.13 -2.17
N VAL A 58 6.86 18.99 -1.66
CA VAL A 58 7.19 18.52 -0.31
C VAL A 58 8.47 17.71 -0.36
N ALA A 59 9.43 18.03 0.51
CA ALA A 59 10.65 17.24 0.65
C ALA A 59 10.29 15.80 1.05
N PRO A 60 10.80 14.75 0.37
CA PRO A 60 10.52 13.37 0.71
C PRO A 60 10.85 13.06 2.17
N ALA A 61 9.93 12.43 2.90
CA ALA A 61 10.20 11.98 4.27
C ALA A 61 11.25 10.87 4.27
N PHE A 62 11.17 9.97 3.28
CA PHE A 62 12.11 8.90 3.03
C PHE A 62 12.79 9.04 1.67
N SER A 63 14.05 8.62 1.59
CA SER A 63 14.82 8.58 0.35
C SER A 63 14.16 7.64 -0.67
N THR A 64 13.90 8.16 -1.87
CA THR A 64 13.36 7.38 -2.99
C THR A 64 14.25 6.19 -3.40
N ALA A 65 15.56 6.30 -3.20
CA ALA A 65 16.53 5.25 -3.51
C ALA A 65 16.69 4.21 -2.39
N ARG A 66 16.25 4.53 -1.16
CA ARG A 66 16.40 3.66 0.01
C ARG A 66 15.08 3.27 0.66
N PHE A 67 13.99 3.34 -0.09
CA PHE A 67 12.66 2.91 0.32
C PHE A 67 12.24 1.66 -0.45
N ARG A 68 11.79 0.62 0.25
CA ARG A 68 11.28 -0.60 -0.39
C ARG A 68 10.18 -1.25 0.43
N VAL A 69 9.22 -1.87 -0.26
CA VAL A 69 8.25 -2.80 0.33
C VAL A 69 8.89 -4.19 0.38
N GLN A 70 8.93 -4.78 1.56
CA GLN A 70 9.53 -6.10 1.83
C GLN A 70 8.50 -7.22 1.66
N ALA A 71 7.27 -7.00 2.14
CA ALA A 71 6.17 -7.95 2.02
C ALA A 71 4.85 -7.18 1.91
N ALA A 72 3.85 -7.78 1.26
CA ALA A 72 2.51 -7.21 1.19
C ALA A 72 1.45 -8.29 1.04
N ILE A 73 0.27 -8.04 1.60
CA ILE A 73 -0.87 -8.95 1.60
C ILE A 73 -2.16 -8.12 1.53
N ALA A 74 -3.10 -8.51 0.66
CA ALA A 74 -4.41 -7.86 0.57
C ALA A 74 -5.47 -8.81 1.10
N ARG A 75 -6.34 -8.34 2.00
CA ARG A 75 -7.35 -9.17 2.65
C ARG A 75 -8.70 -8.50 2.65
N ARG A 76 -9.77 -9.28 2.80
CA ARG A 76 -11.11 -8.74 2.98
C ARG A 76 -11.22 -8.04 4.34
N ASP A 77 -11.92 -6.91 4.37
CA ASP A 77 -12.15 -6.12 5.58
C ASP A 77 -13.63 -6.18 5.99
N GLY A 78 -14.03 -7.34 6.50
CA GLY A 78 -15.38 -7.61 7.02
C GLY A 78 -16.52 -7.67 5.99
N SER A 79 -16.29 -7.31 4.72
CA SER A 79 -17.30 -7.35 3.65
C SER A 79 -16.66 -7.51 2.27
N PRO A 80 -17.34 -8.09 1.25
CA PRO A 80 -16.76 -8.31 -0.09
C PRO A 80 -16.37 -7.01 -0.82
N ASP A 81 -16.91 -5.86 -0.38
CA ASP A 81 -16.65 -4.54 -0.95
C ASP A 81 -15.64 -3.73 -0.15
N LYS A 82 -14.98 -4.34 0.83
CA LYS A 82 -13.91 -3.71 1.61
C LYS A 82 -12.70 -4.62 1.64
N ALA A 83 -11.53 -4.02 1.49
CA ALA A 83 -10.28 -4.72 1.59
C ALA A 83 -9.25 -3.88 2.34
N VAL A 84 -8.33 -4.54 3.02
CA VAL A 84 -7.18 -3.94 3.67
C VAL A 84 -5.91 -4.53 3.09
N VAL A 85 -4.95 -3.67 2.76
CA VAL A 85 -3.63 -4.07 2.30
C VAL A 85 -2.64 -3.79 3.41
N HIS A 86 -2.04 -4.85 3.97
CA HIS A 86 -0.97 -4.74 4.95
C HIS A 86 0.36 -4.81 4.22
N LEU A 87 1.22 -3.82 4.46
CA LEU A 87 2.52 -3.70 3.85
C LEU A 87 3.61 -3.66 4.93
N VAL A 88 4.64 -4.47 4.74
CA VAL A 88 5.88 -4.41 5.50
C VAL A 88 6.92 -3.69 4.65
N TRP A 89 7.59 -2.69 5.19
CA TRP A 89 8.54 -1.87 4.45
C TRP A 89 9.77 -1.47 5.26
N ALA A 90 10.80 -1.05 4.54
CA ALA A 90 12.03 -0.50 5.08
C ALA A 90 12.41 0.78 4.34
N GLY A 91 13.02 1.72 5.06
CA GLY A 91 13.31 3.06 4.58
C GLY A 91 14.50 3.71 5.28
N THR A 92 15.19 4.61 4.58
CA THR A 92 16.08 5.59 5.21
C THR A 92 15.44 6.96 5.14
N ASP A 93 15.26 7.61 6.29
CA ASP A 93 14.73 8.97 6.34
C ASP A 93 15.75 9.99 5.82
N ARG A 94 15.32 11.25 5.70
CA ARG A 94 16.20 12.36 5.28
C ARG A 94 17.38 12.63 6.23
N GLY A 95 17.31 12.19 7.48
CA GLY A 95 18.37 12.32 8.47
C GLY A 95 19.40 11.18 8.41
N GLY A 96 19.18 10.17 7.56
CA GLY A 96 20.03 9.00 7.43
C GLY A 96 19.66 7.86 8.39
N THR A 97 18.60 8.01 9.18
CA THR A 97 18.12 6.95 10.07
C THR A 97 17.48 5.84 9.24
N PHE A 98 17.95 4.61 9.43
CA PHE A 98 17.36 3.43 8.81
C PHE A 98 16.27 2.83 9.71
N THR A 99 15.16 2.44 9.10
CA THR A 99 14.09 1.68 9.74
C THR A 99 13.72 0.48 8.87
N ASP A 100 13.42 -0.66 9.49
CA ASP A 100 12.94 -1.86 8.81
C ASP A 100 11.71 -2.44 9.51
N LEU A 101 11.09 -3.42 8.84
CA LEU A 101 9.96 -4.20 9.36
C LEU A 101 8.80 -3.32 9.84
N ARG A 102 8.65 -2.12 9.25
CA ARG A 102 7.56 -1.21 9.55
C ARG A 102 6.30 -1.72 8.87
N ILE A 103 5.21 -1.76 9.63
CA ILE A 103 3.91 -2.20 9.16
C ILE A 103 3.06 -0.97 8.84
N THR A 104 2.31 -1.04 7.75
CA THR A 104 1.43 0.02 7.33
C THR A 104 0.23 -0.56 6.59
N GLU A 105 -0.95 -0.02 6.87
CA GLU A 105 -2.21 -0.48 6.31
C GLU A 105 -2.81 0.55 5.35
N TRP A 106 -3.45 0.07 4.30
CA TRP A 106 -4.29 0.85 3.40
C TRP A 106 -5.64 0.19 3.22
N HIS A 107 -6.72 0.90 3.56
CA HIS A 107 -8.07 0.41 3.36
C HIS A 107 -8.59 0.85 2.00
N PHE A 108 -9.33 -0.05 1.35
CA PHE A 108 -9.95 0.14 0.06
C PHE A 108 -11.43 -0.20 0.16
N LYS A 109 -12.23 0.57 -0.59
CA LYS A 109 -13.65 0.30 -0.79
C LYS A 109 -13.88 0.03 -2.27
N ARG A 110 -14.59 -1.05 -2.57
CA ARG A 110 -15.07 -1.35 -3.91
C ARG A 110 -16.29 -0.49 -4.18
N THR A 111 -16.29 0.17 -5.33
CA THR A 111 -17.49 0.85 -5.85
C THR A 111 -17.91 0.14 -7.12
N ALA A 112 -19.14 -0.37 -7.16
CA ALA A 112 -19.71 -0.91 -8.37
C ALA A 112 -20.03 0.24 -9.33
N SER A 113 -19.49 0.20 -10.56
CA SER A 113 -19.97 1.11 -11.59
C SER A 113 -21.24 0.56 -12.23
N GLN A 114 -22.12 1.46 -12.68
CA GLN A 114 -23.36 1.10 -13.41
C GLN A 114 -23.09 0.33 -14.72
N ARG A 115 -21.84 0.27 -15.18
CA ARG A 115 -21.39 -0.47 -16.37
C ARG A 115 -20.75 -1.83 -16.07
N GLY A 116 -20.91 -2.34 -14.83
CA GLY A 116 -20.46 -3.69 -14.44
C GLY A 116 -18.97 -3.81 -14.10
N ALA A 117 -18.16 -2.78 -14.34
CA ALA A 117 -16.79 -2.71 -13.85
C ALA A 117 -16.77 -2.24 -12.39
N SER A 118 -16.21 -3.03 -11.50
CA SER A 118 -15.96 -2.65 -10.12
C SER A 118 -14.61 -1.97 -10.01
N THR A 119 -14.48 -0.91 -9.22
CA THR A 119 -13.19 -0.25 -9.00
C THR A 119 -12.89 -0.16 -7.50
N TRP A 120 -11.67 -0.51 -7.12
CA TRP A 120 -11.17 -0.32 -5.76
C TRP A 120 -10.68 1.11 -5.57
N THR A 121 -11.22 1.81 -4.59
CA THR A 121 -10.81 3.17 -4.25
C THR A 121 -10.19 3.19 -2.85
N PRO A 122 -8.95 3.67 -2.70
CA PRO A 122 -8.32 3.77 -1.39
C PRO A 122 -9.05 4.82 -0.54
N GLN A 123 -9.15 4.55 0.76
CA GLN A 123 -9.83 5.42 1.72
C GLN A 123 -8.80 6.29 2.47
N PRO A 124 -9.14 7.53 2.84
CA PRO A 124 -8.32 8.34 3.73
C PRO A 124 -8.05 7.60 5.04
N ARG A 125 -6.83 7.77 5.58
CA ARG A 125 -6.53 7.34 6.95
C ARG A 125 -7.22 8.32 7.91
N THR A 126 -8.19 7.82 8.68
CA THR A 126 -8.82 8.56 9.79
C THR A 126 -7.93 8.56 11.01
#